data_AF-A0A497BHF6-F1
#
_entry.id   AF-A0A497BHF6-F1
#
_cell.length_a   1.000
_cell.length_b   1.000
_cell.length_c   1.000
_cell.angle_alpha   90.00
_cell.angle_beta   90.00
_cell.angle_gamma   90.00
#
_symmetry.space_group_name_H-M   'P 1'
#
loop_
_entity.id
_entity.type
_entity.pdbx_description
1 polymer ?
#
loop_
_entity_poly.entity_id
_entity_poly.type
_entity_poly.pdbx_seq_one_letter_code
_entity_poly.pdbx_strand_id
1 'polypeptide(L)'
;MVENWNRGSELVMTRFDDYWGDPAIADTLIFRWNSEAAARLVELQAGTIDGMDNPGSDDFSVIEDDPNLALYERPGTNIFYIGMNNTYAPFDNERVRQAFAMAIDKQRIVDNFYPRGSIVADQFMPPVIFGYTPEVEWYEYDPDMAKQILEEEGVLPGFKTTITYRDVVRSYLPEPGVVAQDFQAQMAAIGVEVEIVVMESGAFLDAADAGEVDGFHMLGWGADYPDATNFLDFHFGKGASAQFGDGWEDIWDALNRGGALADPDDRYPIYVEANELIKQHVPMIPIAHGGSGCAYQADVAGAHSSPLGNEYFAVMTPGDRDQIVWMQNAEPIGLYCPDETDGESLRACEQIHEPLLGYEVGGAAVVPALATGCDASDDLTEWTCHLREGVKFHNGAALDAEDVVLSYMVQWDAAHPLHVGRDGNFTYFNALFGAFLNAE
;
A
#
# COMPACT_ATOMS: atom_id res chain seq x y z
N MET A 1 20.52 16.07 1.72
CA MET A 1 21.35 15.80 2.92
C MET A 1 20.61 16.29 4.14
N VAL A 2 20.58 15.53 5.24
CA VAL A 2 19.99 16.01 6.49
C VAL A 2 20.83 17.16 7.05
N GLU A 3 20.24 18.33 7.21
CA GLU A 3 20.87 19.45 7.92
C GLU A 3 20.49 19.44 9.40
N ASN A 4 19.21 19.24 9.71
CA ASN A 4 18.72 19.23 11.09
C ASN A 4 17.40 18.45 11.22
N TRP A 5 17.21 17.80 12.37
CA TRP A 5 15.93 17.20 12.74
C TRP A 5 15.47 17.69 14.11
N ASN A 6 14.54 18.65 14.10
CA ASN A 6 13.85 19.14 15.29
C ASN A 6 12.66 18.22 15.59
N ARG A 7 12.90 17.15 16.35
CA ARG A 7 11.87 16.19 16.78
C ARG A 7 10.62 16.91 17.30
N GLY A 8 9.44 16.47 16.85
CA GLY A 8 8.14 17.10 17.11
C GLY A 8 7.82 18.38 16.32
N SER A 9 8.74 18.91 15.50
CA SER A 9 8.54 20.13 14.71
C SER A 9 8.79 19.98 13.21
N GLU A 10 10.02 19.70 12.80
CA GLU A 10 10.43 19.70 11.39
C GLU A 10 11.71 18.88 11.14
N LEU A 11 11.90 18.49 9.88
CA LEU A 11 13.13 17.89 9.35
C LEU A 11 13.59 18.74 8.16
N VAL A 12 14.80 19.29 8.26
CA VAL A 12 15.41 20.18 7.27
C VAL A 12 16.50 19.45 6.52
N MET A 13 16.44 19.52 5.20
CA MET A 13 17.41 18.93 4.29
C MET A 13 17.92 19.94 3.28
N THR A 14 19.19 19.83 2.92
CA THR A 14 19.85 20.65 1.91
C THR A 14 20.27 19.82 0.70
N ARG A 15 20.27 20.45 -0.47
CA ARG A 15 20.73 19.82 -1.72
C ARG A 15 22.17 19.33 -1.61
N PHE A 16 22.45 18.18 -2.21
CA PHE A 16 23.81 17.72 -2.45
C PHE A 16 24.26 18.14 -3.86
N ASP A 17 25.12 19.16 -3.95
CA ASP A 17 25.54 19.72 -5.26
C ASP A 17 26.37 18.75 -6.11
N ASP A 18 27.05 17.78 -5.47
CA ASP A 18 27.84 16.72 -6.14
C ASP A 18 27.00 15.44 -6.38
N TYR A 19 25.67 15.54 -6.39
CA TYR A 19 24.78 14.43 -6.72
C TYR A 19 25.13 13.86 -8.10
N TRP A 20 25.09 12.54 -8.24
CA TRP A 20 25.54 11.86 -9.46
C TRP A 20 24.61 12.10 -10.66
N GLY A 21 23.33 12.35 -10.37
CA GLY A 21 22.32 12.74 -11.35
C GLY A 21 22.19 14.26 -11.45
N ASP A 22 21.02 14.74 -11.87
CA ASP A 22 20.72 16.16 -11.82
C ASP A 22 20.50 16.58 -10.36
N PRO A 23 21.25 17.56 -9.82
CA PRO A 23 21.01 18.06 -8.48
C PRO A 23 19.59 18.61 -8.33
N ALA A 24 19.04 18.50 -7.11
CA ALA A 24 17.71 19.03 -6.81
C ALA A 24 17.57 20.51 -7.23
N ILE A 25 16.40 20.90 -7.73
CA ILE A 25 16.18 22.29 -8.15
C ILE A 25 16.17 23.22 -6.94
N ALA A 26 15.39 22.88 -5.90
CA ALA A 26 15.36 23.62 -4.65
C ALA A 26 16.62 23.40 -3.82
N ASP A 27 17.09 24.45 -3.13
CA ASP A 27 18.27 24.36 -2.27
C ASP A 27 17.95 23.63 -0.95
N THR A 28 16.71 23.77 -0.48
CA THR A 28 16.25 23.24 0.82
C THR A 28 14.90 22.55 0.67
N LEU A 29 14.75 21.40 1.34
CA LEU A 29 13.50 20.69 1.54
C LEU A 29 13.20 20.62 3.04
N ILE A 30 12.01 21.04 3.45
CA ILE A 30 11.56 21.02 4.85
C ILE A 30 10.32 20.14 4.94
N PHE A 31 10.42 19.06 5.73
CA PHE A 31 9.26 18.29 6.15
C PHE A 31 8.70 18.88 7.44
N ARG A 32 7.38 19.13 7.44
CA ARG A 32 6.56 19.43 8.61
C ARG A 32 5.45 18.41 8.72
N TRP A 33 4.79 18.32 9.87
CA TRP A 33 3.71 17.37 10.07
C TRP A 33 2.57 17.93 10.90
N ASN A 34 1.36 17.46 10.59
CA ASN A 34 0.14 17.72 11.34
C ASN A 34 -0.85 16.60 11.06
N SER A 35 -1.42 15.99 12.09
CA SER A 35 -2.37 14.87 11.94
C SER A 35 -3.70 15.29 11.30
N GLU A 36 -4.10 16.55 11.48
CA GLU A 36 -5.39 17.06 10.99
C GLU A 36 -5.28 17.54 9.54
N ALA A 37 -5.95 16.86 8.60
CA ALA A 37 -5.92 17.18 7.17
C ALA A 37 -6.37 18.61 6.86
N ALA A 38 -7.47 19.05 7.49
CA ALA A 38 -7.98 20.41 7.35
C ALA A 38 -6.95 21.47 7.84
N ALA A 39 -6.15 21.15 8.86
CA ALA A 39 -5.11 22.08 9.34
C ALA A 39 -3.93 22.16 8.37
N ARG A 40 -3.55 21.05 7.71
CA ARG A 40 -2.57 21.06 6.63
C ARG A 40 -3.05 21.91 5.46
N LEU A 41 -4.32 21.78 5.06
CA LEU A 41 -4.91 22.58 3.98
C LEU A 41 -4.93 24.08 4.32
N VAL A 42 -5.24 24.45 5.57
CA VAL A 42 -5.19 25.86 6.00
C VAL A 42 -3.78 26.45 5.86
N GLU A 43 -2.74 25.70 6.19
CA GLU A 43 -1.34 26.13 5.97
C GLU A 43 -1.01 26.23 4.49
N LEU A 44 -1.49 25.29 3.67
CA LEU A 44 -1.32 25.35 2.22
C LEU A 44 -2.01 26.61 1.65
N GLN A 45 -3.28 26.85 1.97
CA GLN A 45 -4.01 28.06 1.54
C GLN A 45 -3.36 29.36 2.01
N ALA A 46 -2.71 29.35 3.18
CA ALA A 46 -1.96 30.50 3.69
C ALA A 46 -0.63 30.74 2.96
N GLY A 47 -0.15 29.78 2.15
CA GLY A 47 1.16 29.83 1.49
C GLY A 47 2.32 29.65 2.47
N THR A 48 2.08 29.11 3.66
CA THR A 48 3.14 28.80 4.64
C THR A 48 3.80 27.45 4.36
N ILE A 49 3.21 26.65 3.48
CA ILE A 49 3.77 25.43 2.89
C ILE A 49 3.56 25.40 1.38
N ASP A 50 4.37 24.60 0.69
CA ASP A 50 4.35 24.43 -0.78
C ASP A 50 3.54 23.23 -1.23
N GLY A 51 3.45 22.20 -0.39
CA GLY A 51 2.62 21.04 -0.65
C GLY A 51 2.24 20.28 0.60
N MET A 52 1.19 19.47 0.49
CA MET A 52 0.70 18.59 1.54
C MET A 52 0.33 17.21 1.00
N ASP A 53 0.49 16.20 1.85
CA ASP A 53 0.00 14.84 1.64
C ASP A 53 -1.43 14.68 2.18
N ASN A 54 -2.15 13.73 1.56
CA ASN A 54 -3.47 13.25 1.98
C ASN A 54 -4.46 14.37 2.37
N PRO A 55 -4.91 15.23 1.45
CA PRO A 55 -6.05 16.10 1.70
C PRO A 55 -7.26 15.32 2.27
N GLY A 56 -8.08 15.98 3.08
CA GLY A 56 -9.33 15.38 3.54
C GLY A 56 -10.22 15.03 2.35
N SER A 57 -11.04 13.99 2.47
CA SER A 57 -11.91 13.54 1.38
C SER A 57 -12.84 14.65 0.87
N ASP A 58 -13.39 15.44 1.79
CA ASP A 58 -14.26 16.59 1.47
C ASP A 58 -13.49 17.80 0.91
N ASP A 59 -12.16 17.85 1.07
CA ASP A 59 -11.33 19.00 0.72
C ASP A 59 -10.90 19.00 -0.76
N PHE A 60 -11.10 17.91 -1.50
CA PHE A 60 -10.69 17.82 -2.91
C PHE A 60 -11.33 18.94 -3.74
N SER A 61 -12.64 19.13 -3.58
CA SER A 61 -13.38 20.20 -4.26
C SER A 61 -12.92 21.60 -3.83
N VAL A 62 -12.57 21.78 -2.56
CA VAL A 62 -12.05 23.04 -2.02
C VAL A 62 -10.71 23.41 -2.67
N ILE A 63 -9.84 22.42 -2.86
CA ILE A 63 -8.52 22.61 -3.48
C ILE A 63 -8.66 22.93 -4.97
N GLU A 64 -9.53 22.22 -5.69
CA GLU A 64 -9.74 22.47 -7.13
C GLU A 64 -10.36 23.84 -7.43
N ASP A 65 -11.26 24.30 -6.56
CA ASP A 65 -11.92 25.60 -6.72
C ASP A 65 -11.00 26.78 -6.33
N ASP A 66 -9.86 26.53 -5.66
CA ASP A 66 -8.86 27.55 -5.33
C ASP A 66 -7.84 27.70 -6.48
N PRO A 67 -7.82 28.83 -7.21
CA PRO A 67 -6.91 29.02 -8.34
C PRO A 67 -5.43 29.11 -7.94
N ASN A 68 -5.10 29.18 -6.65
CA ASN A 68 -3.73 29.20 -6.16
C ASN A 68 -3.23 27.79 -5.81
N LEU A 69 -4.08 26.77 -5.88
CA LEU A 69 -3.71 25.40 -5.53
C LEU A 69 -3.85 24.47 -6.74
N ALA A 70 -3.14 23.35 -6.66
CA ALA A 70 -3.23 22.26 -7.63
C ALA A 70 -3.37 20.93 -6.89
N LEU A 71 -4.42 20.18 -7.24
CA LEU A 71 -4.67 18.83 -6.73
C LEU A 71 -4.07 17.79 -7.69
N TYR A 72 -3.35 16.81 -7.12
CA TYR A 72 -2.80 15.68 -7.84
C TYR A 72 -3.32 14.40 -7.19
N GLU A 73 -4.21 13.70 -7.89
CA GLU A 73 -4.84 12.49 -7.37
C GLU A 73 -3.87 11.32 -7.39
N ARG A 74 -3.88 10.56 -6.30
CA ARG A 74 -3.14 9.32 -6.15
C ARG A 74 -4.12 8.16 -6.29
N PRO A 75 -3.97 7.29 -7.30
CA PRO A 75 -4.79 6.08 -7.41
C PRO A 75 -4.52 5.16 -6.21
N GLY A 76 -5.52 4.37 -5.82
CA GLY A 76 -5.37 3.41 -4.74
C GLY A 76 -4.44 2.25 -5.09
N THR A 77 -3.25 2.22 -4.52
CA THR A 77 -2.35 1.06 -4.46
C THR A 77 -2.67 0.18 -3.25
N ASN A 78 -3.96 -0.04 -3.01
CA ASN A 78 -4.45 -0.68 -1.80
C ASN A 78 -5.77 -1.41 -2.10
N ILE A 79 -6.25 -2.23 -1.18
CA ILE A 79 -7.54 -2.93 -1.28
C ILE A 79 -8.23 -2.89 0.07
N PHE A 80 -9.52 -2.54 0.09
CA PHE A 80 -10.44 -2.84 1.18
C PHE A 80 -11.29 -4.03 0.83
N TYR A 81 -11.44 -4.93 1.80
CA TYR A 81 -12.19 -6.16 1.64
C TYR A 81 -13.03 -6.53 2.86
N ILE A 82 -14.05 -7.33 2.61
CA ILE A 82 -14.76 -8.09 3.64
C ILE A 82 -14.22 -9.51 3.63
N GLY A 83 -13.52 -9.88 4.69
CA GLY A 83 -12.98 -11.23 4.86
C GLY A 83 -13.97 -12.18 5.51
N MET A 84 -13.84 -13.46 5.17
CA MET A 84 -14.58 -14.57 5.73
C MET A 84 -13.60 -15.72 5.97
N ASN A 85 -13.64 -16.33 7.14
CA ASN A 85 -12.80 -17.49 7.42
C ASN A 85 -13.58 -18.78 7.08
N ASN A 86 -13.09 -19.55 6.11
CA ASN A 86 -13.77 -20.74 5.59
C ASN A 86 -13.75 -21.95 6.56
N THR A 87 -13.15 -21.83 7.75
CA THR A 87 -13.22 -22.86 8.80
C THR A 87 -14.45 -22.71 9.70
N TYR A 88 -15.18 -21.60 9.59
CA TYR A 88 -16.43 -21.35 10.30
C TYR A 88 -17.63 -21.57 9.38
N ALA A 89 -18.62 -22.34 9.84
CA ALA A 89 -19.90 -22.44 9.14
C ALA A 89 -20.69 -21.12 9.26
N PRO A 90 -21.38 -20.66 8.20
CA PRO A 90 -21.58 -21.29 6.90
C PRO A 90 -20.55 -20.88 5.83
N PHE A 91 -19.47 -20.17 6.20
CA PHE A 91 -18.45 -19.71 5.27
C PHE A 91 -17.57 -20.84 4.74
N ASP A 92 -17.63 -22.04 5.32
CA ASP A 92 -17.05 -23.28 4.78
C ASP A 92 -17.66 -23.67 3.43
N ASN A 93 -18.88 -23.21 3.13
CA ASN A 93 -19.54 -23.43 1.85
C ASN A 93 -19.19 -22.33 0.82
N GLU A 94 -18.53 -22.72 -0.27
CA GLU A 94 -18.15 -21.81 -1.36
C GLU A 94 -19.34 -21.07 -1.98
N ARG A 95 -20.48 -21.75 -2.18
CA ARG A 95 -21.69 -21.10 -2.75
C ARG A 95 -22.23 -20.01 -1.83
N VAL A 96 -22.07 -20.17 -0.52
CA VAL A 96 -22.46 -19.16 0.47
C VAL A 96 -21.55 -17.93 0.38
N ARG A 97 -20.23 -18.12 0.25
CA ARG A 97 -19.29 -17.00 0.04
C ARG A 97 -19.57 -16.24 -1.26
N GLN A 98 -19.84 -16.97 -2.35
CA GLN A 98 -20.26 -16.37 -3.64
C GLN A 98 -21.57 -15.59 -3.52
N ALA A 99 -22.55 -16.11 -2.78
CA ALA A 99 -23.80 -15.39 -2.53
C ALA A 99 -23.55 -14.05 -1.79
N PHE A 100 -22.68 -14.06 -0.76
CA PHE A 100 -22.31 -12.81 -0.08
C PHE A 100 -21.56 -11.84 -0.99
N ALA A 101 -20.73 -12.32 -1.92
CA ALA A 101 -20.07 -11.47 -2.90
C ALA A 101 -21.05 -10.73 -3.83
N MET A 102 -22.21 -11.33 -4.14
CA MET A 102 -23.29 -10.70 -4.92
C MET A 102 -24.18 -9.78 -4.08
N ALA A 103 -24.18 -9.94 -2.74
CA ALA A 103 -25.10 -9.25 -1.85
C ALA A 103 -24.71 -7.79 -1.52
N ILE A 104 -23.50 -7.37 -1.88
CA ILE A 104 -22.95 -6.07 -1.47
C ILE A 104 -22.94 -5.10 -2.66
N ASP A 105 -23.66 -3.99 -2.53
CA ASP A 105 -23.59 -2.83 -3.38
C ASP A 105 -22.30 -2.05 -3.10
N LYS A 106 -21.23 -2.47 -3.77
CA LYS A 106 -19.88 -1.88 -3.64
C LYS A 106 -19.84 -0.45 -4.17
N GLN A 107 -20.58 -0.17 -5.25
CA GLN A 107 -20.63 1.17 -5.85
C GLN A 107 -21.18 2.18 -4.87
N ARG A 108 -22.26 1.84 -4.15
CA ARG A 108 -22.83 2.70 -3.12
C ARG A 108 -21.89 2.97 -1.95
N ILE A 109 -21.01 2.03 -1.60
CA ILE A 109 -19.98 2.25 -0.58
C ILE A 109 -18.96 3.28 -1.09
N VAL A 110 -18.44 3.08 -2.31
CA VAL A 110 -17.44 3.99 -2.91
C VAL A 110 -18.01 5.39 -3.10
N ASP A 111 -19.20 5.52 -3.70
CA ASP A 111 -19.82 6.82 -4.01
C ASP A 111 -20.10 7.67 -2.76
N ASN A 112 -20.41 7.03 -1.63
CA ASN A 112 -20.83 7.74 -0.42
C ASN A 112 -19.70 7.97 0.59
N PHE A 113 -18.67 7.14 0.61
CA PHE A 113 -17.69 7.10 1.71
C PHE A 113 -16.24 7.26 1.29
N TYR A 114 -15.96 7.37 -0.02
CA TYR A 114 -14.59 7.49 -0.52
C TYR A 114 -14.35 8.82 -1.25
N PRO A 115 -13.11 9.34 -1.21
CA PRO A 115 -12.74 10.50 -2.02
C PRO A 115 -12.69 10.14 -3.51
N ARG A 116 -12.71 11.19 -4.34
CA ARG A 116 -12.42 11.05 -5.78
C ARG A 116 -11.04 10.43 -6.00
N GLY A 117 -10.90 9.66 -7.09
CA GLY A 117 -9.73 8.81 -7.35
C GLY A 117 -9.82 7.41 -6.74
N SER A 118 -10.81 7.17 -5.87
CA SER A 118 -11.17 5.82 -5.43
C SER A 118 -12.04 5.10 -6.46
N ILE A 119 -11.92 3.78 -6.53
CA ILE A 119 -12.69 2.94 -7.45
C ILE A 119 -13.25 1.71 -6.74
N VAL A 120 -14.36 1.18 -7.27
CA VAL A 120 -14.86 -0.14 -6.88
C VAL A 120 -13.82 -1.18 -7.23
N ALA A 121 -13.50 -2.05 -6.28
CA ALA A 121 -12.60 -3.17 -6.54
C ALA A 121 -13.38 -4.30 -7.21
N ASP A 122 -12.93 -4.70 -8.39
CA ASP A 122 -13.38 -5.87 -9.14
C ASP A 122 -12.44 -7.07 -8.93
N GLN A 123 -11.28 -6.87 -8.32
CA GLN A 123 -10.32 -7.91 -7.95
C GLN A 123 -9.63 -7.56 -6.62
N PHE A 124 -8.87 -8.50 -6.07
CA PHE A 124 -7.95 -8.19 -4.97
C PHE A 124 -6.85 -7.21 -5.42
N MET A 125 -6.44 -7.31 -6.68
CA MET A 125 -5.39 -6.51 -7.29
C MET A 125 -5.87 -5.10 -7.68
N PRO A 126 -5.19 -4.02 -7.27
CA PRO A 126 -5.47 -2.69 -7.78
C PRO A 126 -4.97 -2.53 -9.24
N PRO A 127 -5.69 -1.80 -10.11
CA PRO A 127 -5.35 -1.68 -11.54
C PRO A 127 -3.98 -1.08 -11.87
N VAL A 128 -3.38 -0.37 -10.92
CA VAL A 128 -2.08 0.31 -11.08
C VAL A 128 -0.89 -0.57 -10.70
N ILE A 129 -1.13 -1.81 -10.27
CA ILE A 129 -0.10 -2.77 -9.87
C ILE A 129 -0.09 -3.95 -10.85
N PHE A 130 1.12 -4.41 -11.20
CA PHE A 130 1.29 -5.60 -12.04
C PHE A 130 0.62 -6.82 -11.40
N GLY A 131 -0.13 -7.59 -12.18
CA GLY A 131 -0.96 -8.70 -11.71
C GLY A 131 -2.46 -8.41 -11.70
N TYR A 132 -2.88 -7.16 -11.90
CA TYR A 132 -4.26 -6.86 -12.26
C TYR A 132 -4.61 -7.39 -13.65
N THR A 133 -5.77 -8.03 -13.78
CA THR A 133 -6.16 -8.76 -15.01
C THR A 133 -7.55 -8.32 -15.48
N PRO A 134 -7.69 -7.24 -16.26
CA PRO A 134 -8.99 -6.59 -16.55
C PRO A 134 -10.06 -7.52 -17.18
N GLU A 135 -9.66 -8.66 -17.74
CA GLU A 135 -10.58 -9.71 -18.20
C GLU A 135 -11.31 -10.47 -17.09
N VAL A 136 -10.81 -10.47 -15.86
CA VAL A 136 -11.41 -11.15 -14.70
C VAL A 136 -12.34 -10.19 -13.96
N GLU A 137 -13.62 -10.20 -14.30
CA GLU A 137 -14.62 -9.37 -13.62
C GLU A 137 -15.15 -10.05 -12.34
N TRP A 138 -15.41 -9.30 -11.26
CA TRP A 138 -16.02 -9.84 -10.05
C TRP A 138 -17.50 -10.24 -10.25
N TYR A 139 -18.13 -10.74 -9.19
CA TYR A 139 -19.59 -10.82 -9.11
C TYR A 139 -20.24 -9.44 -9.13
N GLU A 140 -21.28 -9.32 -9.95
CA GLU A 140 -22.17 -8.17 -9.98
C GLU A 140 -23.08 -8.12 -8.74
N TYR A 141 -23.57 -6.92 -8.42
CA TYR A 141 -24.54 -6.74 -7.33
C TYR A 141 -25.90 -7.33 -7.71
N ASP A 142 -26.26 -8.46 -7.08
CA ASP A 142 -27.53 -9.17 -7.26
C ASP A 142 -28.02 -9.72 -5.90
N PRO A 143 -28.66 -8.88 -5.05
CA PRO A 143 -29.10 -9.29 -3.72
C PRO A 143 -30.25 -10.31 -3.76
N ASP A 144 -31.01 -10.38 -4.86
CA ASP A 144 -32.08 -11.35 -5.04
C ASP A 144 -31.51 -12.75 -5.30
N MET A 145 -30.51 -12.86 -6.18
CA MET A 145 -29.78 -14.11 -6.40
C MET A 145 -29.01 -14.55 -5.15
N ALA A 146 -28.35 -13.62 -4.46
CA ALA A 146 -27.67 -13.90 -3.20
C ALA A 146 -28.63 -14.54 -2.19
N LYS A 147 -29.79 -13.93 -1.99
CA LYS A 147 -30.82 -14.44 -1.09
C LYS A 147 -31.32 -15.82 -1.51
N GLN A 148 -31.55 -16.05 -2.81
CA GLN A 148 -31.97 -17.35 -3.32
C GLN A 148 -30.95 -18.43 -2.98
N ILE A 149 -29.65 -18.20 -3.24
CA ILE A 149 -28.59 -19.17 -2.94
C ILE A 149 -28.53 -19.44 -1.42
N LEU A 150 -28.61 -18.40 -0.59
CA LEU A 150 -28.58 -18.56 0.87
C LEU A 150 -29.78 -19.35 1.42
N GLU A 151 -30.96 -19.27 0.79
CA GLU A 151 -32.12 -20.11 1.11
C GLU A 151 -31.91 -21.57 0.64
N GLU A 152 -31.35 -21.77 -0.55
CA GLU A 152 -31.05 -23.10 -1.11
C GLU A 152 -30.00 -23.87 -0.28
N GLU A 153 -28.96 -23.17 0.18
CA GLU A 153 -27.89 -23.73 1.03
C GLU A 153 -28.32 -23.84 2.51
N GLY A 154 -29.55 -23.43 2.86
CA GLY A 154 -30.10 -23.57 4.20
C GLY A 154 -29.51 -22.60 5.24
N VAL A 155 -28.85 -21.53 4.79
CA VAL A 155 -28.36 -20.44 5.63
C VAL A 155 -29.52 -19.56 6.08
N LEU A 156 -30.45 -19.27 5.18
CA LEU A 156 -31.66 -18.50 5.46
C LEU A 156 -32.91 -19.39 5.61
N PRO A 157 -33.89 -18.96 6.43
CA PRO A 157 -33.90 -17.74 7.25
C PRO A 157 -33.19 -17.89 8.60
N GLY A 158 -32.78 -16.76 9.20
CA GLY A 158 -32.37 -16.70 10.61
C GLY A 158 -30.86 -16.80 10.87
N PHE A 159 -30.03 -16.62 9.84
CA PHE A 159 -28.60 -16.50 10.03
C PHE A 159 -28.24 -15.23 10.81
N LYS A 160 -27.44 -15.41 11.85
CA LYS A 160 -26.90 -14.34 12.69
C LYS A 160 -25.39 -14.44 12.69
N THR A 161 -24.72 -13.31 12.56
CA THR A 161 -23.26 -13.24 12.52
C THR A 161 -22.77 -11.87 12.99
N THR A 162 -21.46 -11.64 12.92
CA THR A 162 -20.81 -10.39 13.29
C THR A 162 -20.14 -9.76 12.06
N ILE A 163 -19.89 -8.45 12.13
CA ILE A 163 -18.89 -7.75 11.31
C ILE A 163 -17.90 -7.10 12.26
N THR A 164 -16.66 -7.58 12.22
CA THR A 164 -15.60 -7.16 13.15
C THR A 164 -14.61 -6.24 12.45
N TYR A 165 -14.22 -5.14 13.10
CA TYR A 165 -13.23 -4.22 12.55
C TYR A 165 -12.43 -3.47 13.63
N ARG A 166 -11.35 -2.83 13.22
CA ARG A 166 -10.56 -1.87 14.01
C ARG A 166 -10.89 -0.44 13.61
N ASP A 167 -11.12 0.44 14.58
CA ASP A 167 -11.49 1.84 14.33
C ASP A 167 -10.24 2.70 14.03
N VAL A 168 -9.62 2.44 12.89
CA VAL A 168 -8.41 3.14 12.42
C VAL A 168 -8.60 3.57 10.97
N VAL A 169 -8.46 4.87 10.71
CA VAL A 169 -8.55 5.46 9.37
C VAL A 169 -7.37 4.97 8.51
N ARG A 170 -7.68 4.42 7.34
CA ARG A 170 -6.70 4.01 6.32
C ARG A 170 -7.18 4.48 4.95
N SER A 171 -6.27 4.69 4.00
CA SER A 171 -6.63 5.06 2.63
C SER A 171 -7.59 4.05 2.00
N TYR A 172 -7.41 2.75 2.25
CA TYR A 172 -8.33 1.73 1.78
C TYR A 172 -9.70 1.77 2.47
N LEU A 173 -9.83 2.30 3.69
CA LEU A 173 -11.09 2.33 4.47
C LEU A 173 -11.10 3.59 5.36
N PRO A 174 -11.55 4.74 4.81
CA PRO A 174 -11.46 6.01 5.51
C PRO A 174 -12.51 6.16 6.63
N GLU A 175 -13.68 5.54 6.48
CA GLU A 175 -14.83 5.69 7.37
C GLU A 175 -15.32 4.32 7.91
N PRO A 176 -14.49 3.59 8.68
CA PRO A 176 -14.74 2.19 9.02
C PRO A 176 -16.07 1.96 9.74
N GLY A 177 -16.42 2.81 10.71
CA GLY A 177 -17.68 2.67 11.46
C GLY A 177 -18.94 2.91 10.62
N VAL A 178 -18.88 3.83 9.66
CA VAL A 178 -20.02 4.12 8.76
C VAL A 178 -20.18 3.02 7.72
N VAL A 179 -19.07 2.53 7.15
CA VAL A 179 -19.09 1.41 6.21
C VAL A 179 -19.60 0.13 6.89
N ALA A 180 -19.27 -0.13 8.16
CA ALA A 180 -19.80 -1.27 8.91
C ALA A 180 -21.33 -1.20 9.11
N GLN A 181 -21.87 0.01 9.37
CA GLN A 181 -23.32 0.24 9.48
C GLN A 181 -24.03 0.07 8.14
N ASP A 182 -23.39 0.54 7.05
CA ASP A 182 -23.92 0.35 5.71
C ASP A 182 -23.97 -1.14 5.34
N PHE A 183 -22.88 -1.88 5.58
CA PHE A 183 -22.83 -3.34 5.40
C PHE A 183 -23.92 -4.05 6.20
N GLN A 184 -24.08 -3.72 7.49
CA GLN A 184 -25.15 -4.28 8.34
C GLN A 184 -26.54 -4.04 7.71
N ALA A 185 -26.81 -2.85 7.18
CA ALA A 185 -28.08 -2.54 6.53
C ALA A 185 -28.30 -3.35 5.24
N GLN A 186 -27.26 -3.56 4.44
CA GLN A 186 -27.32 -4.40 3.23
C GLN A 186 -27.62 -5.86 3.57
N MET A 187 -26.92 -6.41 4.57
CA MET A 187 -27.14 -7.78 5.03
C MET A 187 -28.56 -7.98 5.61
N ALA A 188 -29.08 -6.99 6.35
CA ALA A 188 -30.45 -7.01 6.83
C ALA A 188 -31.49 -7.06 5.70
N ALA A 189 -31.22 -6.40 4.56
CA ALA A 189 -32.13 -6.39 3.41
C ALA A 189 -32.30 -7.78 2.78
N ILE A 190 -31.26 -8.64 2.83
CA ILE A 190 -31.34 -10.03 2.37
C ILE A 190 -31.73 -11.02 3.48
N GLY A 191 -31.93 -10.55 4.72
CA GLY A 191 -32.43 -11.36 5.83
C GLY A 191 -31.36 -11.92 6.77
N VAL A 192 -30.13 -11.40 6.71
CA VAL A 192 -29.03 -11.74 7.62
C VAL A 192 -28.93 -10.70 8.74
N GLU A 193 -28.88 -11.16 9.99
CA GLU A 193 -28.70 -10.28 11.16
C GLU A 193 -27.20 -10.18 11.48
N VAL A 194 -26.65 -8.97 11.39
CA VAL A 194 -25.22 -8.71 11.64
C VAL A 194 -25.06 -7.84 12.89
N GLU A 195 -24.26 -8.27 13.85
CA GLU A 195 -23.80 -7.45 14.98
C GLU A 195 -22.47 -6.77 14.64
N ILE A 196 -22.37 -5.45 14.88
CA ILE A 196 -21.12 -4.71 14.65
C ILE A 196 -20.23 -4.83 15.88
N VAL A 197 -19.01 -5.32 15.68
CA VAL A 197 -18.02 -5.50 16.74
C VAL A 197 -16.78 -4.65 16.43
N VAL A 198 -16.44 -3.76 17.35
CA VAL A 198 -15.18 -2.99 17.28
C VAL A 198 -14.16 -3.63 18.19
N MET A 199 -12.97 -3.92 17.65
CA MET A 199 -11.84 -4.46 18.38
C MET A 199 -10.68 -3.45 18.44
N GLU A 200 -9.86 -3.57 19.48
CA GLU A 200 -8.58 -2.86 19.55
C GLU A 200 -7.68 -3.32 18.39
N SER A 201 -6.91 -2.39 17.82
CA SER A 201 -6.18 -2.58 16.57
C SER A 201 -5.20 -3.76 16.61
N GLY A 202 -4.36 -3.86 17.63
CA GLY A 202 -3.38 -4.95 17.74
C GLY A 202 -4.07 -6.30 17.93
N ALA A 203 -5.01 -6.35 18.88
CA ALA A 203 -5.78 -7.57 19.14
C ALA A 203 -6.59 -8.05 17.92
N PHE A 204 -7.11 -7.12 17.11
CA PHE A 204 -7.82 -7.46 15.87
C PHE A 204 -6.89 -8.06 14.81
N LEU A 205 -5.71 -7.46 14.60
CA LEU A 205 -4.75 -7.95 13.61
C LEU A 205 -4.22 -9.34 14.02
N ASP A 206 -3.85 -9.52 15.29
CA ASP A 206 -3.41 -10.82 15.80
C ASP A 206 -4.50 -11.91 15.61
N ALA A 207 -5.76 -11.58 15.91
CA ALA A 207 -6.88 -12.50 15.72
C ALA A 207 -7.17 -12.78 14.24
N ALA A 208 -7.05 -11.78 13.38
CA ALA A 208 -7.23 -11.94 11.94
C ALA A 208 -6.13 -12.85 11.37
N ASP A 209 -4.86 -12.60 11.64
CA ASP A 209 -3.74 -13.41 11.15
C ASP A 209 -3.80 -14.86 11.66
N ALA A 210 -4.27 -15.06 12.89
CA ALA A 210 -4.47 -16.38 13.48
C ALA A 210 -5.73 -17.12 12.96
N GLY A 211 -6.59 -16.47 12.16
CA GLY A 211 -7.85 -17.05 11.70
C GLY A 211 -8.89 -17.22 12.81
N GLU A 212 -8.83 -16.39 13.84
CA GLU A 212 -9.70 -16.48 15.03
C GLU A 212 -10.94 -15.58 14.97
N VAL A 213 -11.10 -14.81 13.89
CA VAL A 213 -12.27 -13.95 13.69
C VAL A 213 -13.42 -14.75 13.09
N ASP A 214 -14.38 -15.15 13.92
CA ASP A 214 -15.67 -15.70 13.51
C ASP A 214 -16.61 -14.58 13.01
N GLY A 215 -17.34 -14.85 11.93
CA GLY A 215 -18.14 -13.87 11.20
C GLY A 215 -17.39 -13.18 10.06
N PHE A 216 -17.93 -12.04 9.64
CA PHE A 216 -17.27 -11.17 8.68
C PHE A 216 -16.24 -10.28 9.39
N HIS A 217 -15.22 -9.85 8.65
CA HIS A 217 -14.31 -8.81 9.13
C HIS A 217 -13.96 -7.80 8.05
N MET A 218 -13.75 -6.54 8.45
CA MET A 218 -13.29 -5.47 7.58
C MET A 218 -11.80 -5.25 7.77
N LEU A 219 -11.03 -5.48 6.71
CA LEU A 219 -9.61 -5.19 6.69
C LEU A 219 -9.19 -4.80 5.28
N GLY A 220 -7.93 -4.40 5.14
CA GLY A 220 -7.38 -4.03 3.86
C GLY A 220 -5.87 -4.09 3.88
N TRP A 221 -5.31 -3.97 2.68
CA TRP A 221 -3.88 -4.03 2.42
C TRP A 221 -3.45 -2.80 1.62
N GLY A 222 -2.26 -2.28 1.89
CA GLY A 222 -1.60 -1.27 1.07
C GLY A 222 -0.33 -1.86 0.47
N ALA A 223 0.00 -1.51 -0.76
CA ALA A 223 1.17 -2.04 -1.44
C ALA A 223 2.46 -1.66 -0.70
N ASP A 224 3.29 -2.65 -0.40
CA ASP A 224 4.68 -2.42 0.02
C ASP A 224 5.60 -2.27 -1.19
N TYR A 225 5.30 -2.98 -2.28
CA TYR A 225 5.97 -2.88 -3.57
C TYR A 225 5.00 -3.23 -4.70
N PRO A 226 5.18 -2.68 -5.92
CA PRO A 226 4.20 -2.75 -7.00
C PRO A 226 4.27 -4.06 -7.80
N ASP A 227 4.15 -5.21 -7.13
CA ASP A 227 4.07 -6.51 -7.77
C ASP A 227 2.93 -7.37 -7.20
N ALA A 228 2.40 -8.26 -8.03
CA ALA A 228 1.37 -9.23 -7.67
C ALA A 228 1.73 -10.04 -6.42
N THR A 229 3.00 -10.36 -6.19
CA THR A 229 3.41 -11.15 -5.03
C THR A 229 3.18 -10.45 -3.68
N ASN A 230 3.17 -9.11 -3.67
CA ASN A 230 2.83 -8.35 -2.45
C ASN A 230 1.35 -8.46 -2.06
N PHE A 231 0.49 -8.82 -3.02
CA PHE A 231 -0.95 -8.92 -2.83
C PHE A 231 -1.37 -10.39 -2.80
N LEU A 232 -1.16 -11.11 -3.90
CA LEU A 232 -1.69 -12.46 -4.09
C LEU A 232 -0.91 -13.49 -3.30
N ASP A 233 0.40 -13.59 -3.48
CA ASP A 233 1.24 -14.58 -2.80
C ASP A 233 1.23 -14.38 -1.28
N PHE A 234 1.29 -13.12 -0.82
CA PHE A 234 1.22 -12.80 0.60
C PHE A 234 -0.09 -13.26 1.27
N HIS A 235 -1.25 -13.04 0.63
CA HIS A 235 -2.56 -13.33 1.24
C HIS A 235 -3.11 -14.72 0.92
N PHE A 236 -2.74 -15.29 -0.22
CA PHE A 236 -3.33 -16.53 -0.73
C PHE A 236 -2.32 -17.61 -1.07
N GLY A 237 -1.02 -17.30 -1.03
CA GLY A 237 0.05 -18.27 -1.27
C GLY A 237 0.16 -19.33 -0.18
N LYS A 238 0.99 -20.34 -0.45
CA LYS A 238 1.23 -21.41 0.52
C LYS A 238 2.00 -20.86 1.72
N GLY A 239 1.41 -20.96 2.91
CA GLY A 239 2.00 -20.42 4.14
C GLY A 239 1.62 -18.97 4.44
N ALA A 240 0.68 -18.40 3.67
CA ALA A 240 -0.03 -17.18 4.06
C ALA A 240 -0.72 -17.35 5.43
N SER A 241 -1.08 -16.23 6.06
CA SER A 241 -1.77 -16.23 7.35
C SER A 241 -3.11 -16.98 7.28
N ALA A 242 -3.62 -17.43 8.42
CA ALA A 242 -4.86 -18.22 8.50
C ALA A 242 -6.13 -17.34 8.40
N GLN A 243 -5.99 -16.08 7.97
CA GLN A 243 -7.05 -15.08 7.99
C GLN A 243 -8.32 -15.50 7.26
N PHE A 244 -8.18 -16.22 6.13
CA PHE A 244 -9.31 -16.72 5.34
C PHE A 244 -9.60 -18.21 5.58
N GLY A 245 -8.93 -18.81 6.57
CA GLY A 245 -9.05 -20.23 6.93
C GLY A 245 -8.07 -21.13 6.20
N ASP A 246 -8.52 -22.32 5.80
CA ASP A 246 -7.74 -23.27 5.01
C ASP A 246 -7.52 -22.70 3.59
N GLY A 247 -6.27 -22.64 3.11
CA GLY A 247 -5.99 -22.18 1.75
C GLY A 247 -6.34 -23.21 0.67
N TRP A 248 -6.24 -22.77 -0.59
CA TRP A 248 -6.65 -23.55 -1.76
C TRP A 248 -5.43 -24.01 -2.57
N GLU A 249 -5.30 -25.32 -2.79
CA GLU A 249 -4.13 -25.91 -3.45
C GLU A 249 -3.93 -25.44 -4.90
N ASP A 250 -5.01 -25.15 -5.61
CA ASP A 250 -4.97 -24.63 -6.98
C ASP A 250 -4.51 -23.16 -7.04
N ILE A 251 -4.97 -22.32 -6.11
CA ILE A 251 -4.42 -20.96 -5.94
C ILE A 251 -2.92 -21.05 -5.61
N TRP A 252 -2.53 -21.93 -4.68
CA TRP A 252 -1.12 -22.13 -4.34
C TRP A 252 -0.27 -22.55 -5.52
N ASP A 253 -0.74 -23.49 -6.35
CA ASP A 253 0.00 -23.92 -7.55
C ASP A 253 0.17 -22.78 -8.54
N ALA A 254 -0.91 -22.03 -8.83
CA ALA A 254 -0.86 -20.88 -9.74
C ALA A 254 0.12 -19.80 -9.24
N LEU A 255 0.02 -19.40 -7.98
CA LEU A 255 0.89 -18.37 -7.41
C LEU A 255 2.36 -18.81 -7.34
N ASN A 256 2.64 -20.06 -6.93
CA ASN A 256 4.01 -20.59 -6.95
C ASN A 256 4.62 -20.60 -8.37
N ARG A 257 3.83 -20.89 -9.41
CA ARG A 257 4.28 -20.79 -10.80
C ARG A 257 4.55 -19.34 -11.21
N GLY A 258 3.63 -18.42 -10.89
CA GLY A 258 3.75 -17.00 -11.24
C GLY A 258 4.91 -16.29 -10.54
N GLY A 259 5.15 -16.59 -9.26
CA GLY A 259 6.26 -16.04 -8.48
C GLY A 259 7.64 -16.62 -8.84
N ALA A 260 7.71 -17.74 -9.56
CA ALA A 260 8.96 -18.39 -9.97
C ALA A 260 9.52 -17.89 -11.31
N LEU A 261 8.85 -16.97 -12.00
CA LEU A 261 9.24 -16.44 -13.31
C LEU A 261 9.66 -14.97 -13.19
N ALA A 262 10.59 -14.54 -14.03
CA ALA A 262 11.05 -13.15 -14.07
C ALA A 262 10.35 -12.29 -15.13
N ASP A 263 9.92 -12.89 -16.25
CA ASP A 263 9.33 -12.15 -17.36
C ASP A 263 7.84 -11.85 -17.11
N PRO A 264 7.42 -10.57 -17.08
CA PRO A 264 6.01 -10.20 -16.89
C PRO A 264 5.04 -10.83 -17.90
N ASP A 265 5.44 -11.04 -19.16
CA ASP A 265 4.58 -11.61 -20.20
C ASP A 265 4.32 -13.10 -19.95
N ASP A 266 5.30 -13.82 -19.38
CA ASP A 266 5.15 -15.23 -19.01
C ASP A 266 4.33 -15.39 -17.71
N ARG A 267 4.44 -14.41 -16.79
CA ARG A 267 3.70 -14.37 -15.51
C ARG A 267 2.23 -14.01 -15.70
N TYR A 268 1.92 -13.07 -16.60
CA TYR A 268 0.58 -12.52 -16.79
C TYR A 268 -0.53 -13.58 -16.93
N PRO A 269 -0.46 -14.57 -17.86
CA PRO A 269 -1.52 -15.56 -18.00
C PRO A 269 -1.74 -16.43 -16.75
N ILE A 270 -0.71 -16.59 -15.91
CA ILE A 270 -0.82 -17.32 -14.63
C ILE A 270 -1.56 -16.47 -13.60
N TYR A 271 -1.36 -15.15 -13.60
CA TYR A 271 -2.14 -14.26 -12.74
C TYR A 271 -3.61 -14.15 -13.16
N VAL A 272 -3.93 -14.30 -14.45
CA VAL A 272 -5.33 -14.44 -14.90
C VAL A 272 -5.96 -15.69 -14.29
N GLU A 273 -5.25 -16.82 -14.34
CA GLU A 273 -5.68 -18.08 -13.72
C GLU A 273 -5.88 -17.92 -12.20
N ALA A 274 -4.91 -17.30 -11.50
CA ALA A 274 -4.99 -17.07 -10.06
C ALA A 274 -6.17 -16.18 -9.68
N ASN A 275 -6.40 -15.08 -10.39
CA ASN A 275 -7.51 -14.17 -10.12
C ASN A 275 -8.88 -14.84 -10.39
N GLU A 276 -9.00 -15.69 -11.41
CA GLU A 276 -10.23 -16.49 -11.64
C GLU A 276 -10.48 -17.49 -10.50
N LEU A 277 -9.43 -18.14 -9.99
CA LEU A 277 -9.54 -19.05 -8.84
C LEU A 277 -9.92 -18.29 -7.56
N ILE A 278 -9.33 -17.12 -7.31
CA ILE A 278 -9.69 -16.24 -6.19
C ILE A 278 -11.16 -15.81 -6.29
N LYS A 279 -11.62 -15.44 -7.48
CA LYS A 279 -13.04 -15.14 -7.75
C LYS A 279 -13.93 -16.36 -7.54
N GLN A 280 -13.52 -17.55 -7.97
CA GLN A 280 -14.30 -18.77 -7.77
C GLN A 280 -14.45 -19.08 -6.27
N HIS A 281 -13.33 -19.10 -5.54
CA HIS A 281 -13.31 -19.52 -4.15
C HIS A 281 -13.79 -18.45 -3.18
N VAL A 282 -13.74 -17.17 -3.54
CA VAL A 282 -14.17 -16.02 -2.70
C VAL A 282 -13.57 -16.11 -1.30
N PRO A 283 -12.24 -16.08 -1.14
CA PRO A 283 -11.61 -16.00 0.19
C PRO A 283 -12.00 -14.72 0.93
N MET A 284 -12.14 -13.64 0.16
CA MET A 284 -12.63 -12.34 0.61
C MET A 284 -13.53 -11.73 -0.48
N ILE A 285 -14.25 -10.66 -0.14
CA ILE A 285 -15.00 -9.85 -1.10
C ILE A 285 -14.28 -8.51 -1.27
N PRO A 286 -13.72 -8.20 -2.46
CA PRO A 286 -13.06 -6.93 -2.73
C PRO A 286 -14.12 -5.84 -2.83
N ILE A 287 -13.90 -4.73 -2.16
CA ILE A 287 -14.87 -3.62 -2.08
C ILE A 287 -14.35 -2.39 -2.82
N ALA A 288 -13.18 -1.88 -2.45
CA ALA A 288 -12.66 -0.62 -2.96
C ALA A 288 -11.13 -0.58 -3.02
N HIS A 289 -10.61 0.12 -4.03
CA HIS A 289 -9.26 0.65 -4.00
C HIS A 289 -9.38 2.14 -3.66
N GLY A 290 -8.95 2.51 -2.46
CA GLY A 290 -9.12 3.86 -1.93
C GLY A 290 -8.06 4.81 -2.48
N GLY A 291 -8.50 5.85 -3.19
CA GLY A 291 -7.63 6.91 -3.69
C GLY A 291 -7.20 7.87 -2.58
N SER A 292 -6.17 8.64 -2.86
CA SER A 292 -5.82 9.82 -2.08
C SER A 292 -5.30 10.92 -3.01
N GLY A 293 -4.47 11.83 -2.51
CA GLY A 293 -3.83 12.82 -3.35
C GLY A 293 -2.78 13.62 -2.61
N CYS A 294 -2.12 14.48 -3.37
CA CYS A 294 -1.27 15.55 -2.90
C CYS A 294 -1.86 16.87 -3.36
N ALA A 295 -1.68 17.92 -2.58
CA ALA A 295 -2.02 19.27 -3.00
C ALA A 295 -0.80 20.17 -2.90
N TYR A 296 -0.63 21.07 -3.87
CA TYR A 296 0.50 21.99 -3.94
C TYR A 296 0.04 23.42 -4.20
N GLN A 297 0.90 24.39 -3.91
CA GLN A 297 0.79 25.71 -4.52
C GLN A 297 0.84 25.56 -6.04
N ALA A 298 -0.04 26.25 -6.76
CA ALA A 298 -0.20 26.15 -8.20
C ALA A 298 1.05 26.62 -8.98
N ASP A 299 1.95 27.38 -8.35
CA ASP A 299 3.21 27.81 -8.92
C ASP A 299 4.36 26.81 -8.72
N VAL A 300 4.13 25.68 -8.04
CA VAL A 300 5.12 24.60 -7.90
C VAL A 300 5.18 23.81 -9.21
N ALA A 301 6.15 24.13 -10.07
CA ALA A 301 6.37 23.41 -11.30
C ALA A 301 6.99 22.03 -11.01
N GLY A 302 6.59 21.00 -11.75
CA GLY A 302 7.06 19.62 -11.54
C GLY A 302 6.37 18.88 -10.39
N ALA A 303 5.36 19.50 -9.75
CA ALA A 303 4.51 18.83 -8.77
C ALA A 303 3.84 17.58 -9.36
N HIS A 304 3.75 16.54 -8.54
CA HIS A 304 3.17 15.25 -8.87
C HIS A 304 2.76 14.51 -7.58
N SER A 305 2.00 13.44 -7.74
CA SER A 305 1.74 12.45 -6.70
C SER A 305 2.33 11.12 -7.13
N SER A 306 3.06 10.45 -6.25
CA SER A 306 3.50 9.08 -6.51
C SER A 306 2.41 8.08 -6.09
N PRO A 307 2.07 7.05 -6.90
CA PRO A 307 1.18 5.97 -6.46
C PRO A 307 1.74 5.18 -5.26
N LEU A 308 3.05 5.25 -5.01
CA LEU A 308 3.75 4.58 -3.91
C LEU A 308 3.96 5.49 -2.68
N GLY A 309 3.50 6.75 -2.74
CA GLY A 309 3.67 7.71 -1.64
C GLY A 309 5.09 8.29 -1.50
N ASN A 310 5.97 8.06 -2.47
CA ASN A 310 7.33 8.61 -2.52
C ASN A 310 7.48 9.75 -3.53
N GLU A 311 6.96 10.93 -3.18
CA GLU A 311 7.12 12.13 -4.01
C GLU A 311 8.61 12.47 -4.23
N TYR A 312 9.00 12.70 -5.50
CA TYR A 312 10.37 13.02 -5.87
C TYR A 312 10.57 14.54 -5.91
N PHE A 313 10.91 15.13 -4.76
CA PHE A 313 11.00 16.58 -4.61
C PHE A 313 12.13 17.23 -5.42
N ALA A 314 13.14 16.47 -5.82
CA ALA A 314 14.32 17.00 -6.51
C ALA A 314 13.99 17.69 -7.85
N VAL A 315 12.88 17.32 -8.51
CA VAL A 315 12.44 17.91 -9.79
C VAL A 315 11.45 19.06 -9.64
N MET A 316 11.10 19.44 -8.42
CA MET A 316 10.10 20.47 -8.16
C MET A 316 10.74 21.87 -8.06
N THR A 317 10.11 22.86 -8.69
CA THR A 317 10.50 24.28 -8.62
C THR A 317 9.44 25.05 -7.82
N PRO A 318 9.74 25.58 -6.61
CA PRO A 318 8.74 26.24 -5.75
C PRO A 318 8.50 27.71 -6.15
N GLY A 319 8.11 27.96 -7.40
CA GLY A 319 7.88 29.31 -7.91
C GLY A 319 9.09 30.24 -7.73
N ASP A 320 8.87 31.38 -7.08
CA ASP A 320 9.91 32.38 -6.75
C ASP A 320 10.63 32.11 -5.41
N ARG A 321 10.41 30.95 -4.77
CA ARG A 321 10.98 30.58 -3.46
C ARG A 321 12.25 29.75 -3.64
N ASP A 322 13.07 29.68 -2.59
CA ASP A 322 14.34 28.94 -2.58
C ASP A 322 14.24 27.56 -1.91
N GLN A 323 13.10 27.28 -1.25
CA GLN A 323 12.84 26.08 -0.48
C GLN A 323 11.48 25.48 -0.81
N ILE A 324 11.36 24.17 -0.67
CA ILE A 324 10.08 23.45 -0.66
C ILE A 324 9.75 23.10 0.79
N VAL A 325 8.56 23.48 1.25
CA VAL A 325 8.01 23.04 2.53
C VAL A 325 6.88 22.06 2.29
N TRP A 326 7.10 20.80 2.64
CA TRP A 326 6.15 19.71 2.51
C TRP A 326 5.50 19.39 3.87
N MET A 327 4.18 19.23 3.90
CA MET A 327 3.43 18.86 5.11
C MET A 327 2.78 17.48 5.00
N GLN A 328 3.18 16.55 5.87
CA GLN A 328 2.63 15.19 5.93
C GLN A 328 1.86 14.93 7.24
N ASN A 329 1.27 13.74 7.37
CA ASN A 329 0.34 13.43 8.45
C ASN A 329 1.03 13.21 9.80
N ALA A 330 2.27 12.72 9.80
CA ALA A 330 3.02 12.39 11.00
C ALA A 330 4.52 12.66 10.85
N GLU A 331 5.20 12.73 11.99
CA GLU A 331 6.66 12.77 12.05
C GLU A 331 7.25 11.45 11.57
N PRO A 332 8.32 11.46 10.73
CA PRO A 332 9.10 10.25 10.46
C PRO A 332 9.55 9.58 11.77
N ILE A 333 9.36 8.28 11.92
CA ILE A 333 9.82 7.59 13.15
C ILE A 333 11.31 7.30 13.08
N GLY A 334 11.86 7.11 11.88
CA GLY A 334 13.28 7.07 11.60
C GLY A 334 13.63 7.57 10.20
N LEU A 335 14.92 7.51 9.88
CA LEU A 335 15.46 7.94 8.58
C LEU A 335 16.32 6.86 7.92
N TYR A 336 16.36 5.65 8.47
CA TYR A 336 17.09 4.54 7.88
C TYR A 336 16.10 3.63 7.17
N CYS A 337 15.92 3.83 5.85
CA CYS A 337 14.88 3.16 5.07
C CYS A 337 14.78 1.65 5.30
N PRO A 338 15.89 0.89 5.39
CA PRO A 338 15.83 -0.55 5.59
C PRO A 338 15.11 -1.05 6.85
N ASP A 339 14.95 -0.20 7.87
CA ASP A 339 14.29 -0.57 9.14
C ASP A 339 12.91 0.11 9.32
N GLU A 340 12.38 0.76 8.28
CA GLU A 340 11.08 1.44 8.36
C GLU A 340 10.07 0.85 7.39
N THR A 341 8.79 0.94 7.77
CA THR A 341 7.65 0.37 7.02
C THR A 341 6.51 1.37 6.81
N ASP A 342 6.62 2.58 7.37
CA ASP A 342 5.61 3.63 7.23
C ASP A 342 5.98 4.65 6.14
N GLY A 343 4.97 5.16 5.44
CA GLY A 343 5.16 6.08 4.32
C GLY A 343 5.78 7.42 4.72
N GLU A 344 5.49 7.94 5.91
CA GLU A 344 6.07 9.20 6.41
C GLU A 344 7.58 9.11 6.60
N SER A 345 8.08 7.97 7.09
CA SER A 345 9.52 7.68 7.19
C SER A 345 10.14 7.39 5.84
N LEU A 346 9.50 6.56 5.01
CA LEU A 346 10.02 6.17 3.70
C LEU A 346 10.19 7.38 2.78
N ARG A 347 9.17 8.25 2.69
CA ARG A 347 9.24 9.49 1.88
C ARG A 347 10.42 10.38 2.27
N ALA A 348 10.69 10.52 3.57
CA ALA A 348 11.80 11.32 4.07
C ALA A 348 13.15 10.64 3.86
N CYS A 349 13.27 9.35 4.16
CA CYS A 349 14.53 8.62 4.10
C CYS A 349 14.99 8.38 2.64
N GLU A 350 14.06 8.28 1.69
CA GLU A 350 14.35 8.19 0.25
C GLU A 350 14.99 9.47 -0.32
N GLN A 351 14.92 10.60 0.40
CA GLN A 351 15.62 11.83 0.00
C GLN A 351 17.12 11.82 0.40
N ILE A 352 17.56 10.79 1.13
CA ILE A 352 18.92 10.69 1.66
C ILE A 352 19.62 9.35 1.35
N HIS A 353 18.87 8.34 0.93
CA HIS A 353 19.37 7.06 0.43
C HIS A 353 19.17 6.97 -1.08
N GLU A 354 19.99 6.17 -1.75
CA GLU A 354 19.85 5.91 -3.19
C GLU A 354 19.82 4.39 -3.41
N PRO A 355 18.78 3.86 -4.08
CA PRO A 355 18.68 2.43 -4.36
C PRO A 355 19.48 2.02 -5.62
N LEU A 356 19.63 0.72 -5.84
CA LEU A 356 20.18 0.21 -7.12
C LEU A 356 19.24 0.50 -8.29
N LEU A 357 17.94 0.32 -8.08
CA LEU A 357 16.86 0.62 -9.02
C LEU A 357 15.83 1.50 -8.29
N GLY A 358 15.26 2.48 -8.99
CA GLY A 358 14.24 3.38 -8.45
C GLY A 358 12.94 3.29 -9.24
N TYR A 359 12.03 4.22 -8.96
CA TYR A 359 10.78 4.38 -9.71
C TYR A 359 10.79 5.68 -10.52
N GLU A 360 10.08 5.69 -11.64
CA GLU A 360 9.89 6.92 -12.41
C GLU A 360 9.14 7.99 -11.61
N VAL A 361 9.35 9.27 -11.96
CA VAL A 361 8.71 10.40 -11.28
C VAL A 361 7.18 10.31 -11.40
N GLY A 362 6.51 10.19 -10.26
CA GLY A 362 5.04 10.10 -10.19
C GLY A 362 4.45 8.78 -10.70
N GLY A 363 5.27 7.76 -10.90
CA GLY A 363 4.84 6.45 -11.41
C GLY A 363 5.40 5.28 -10.60
N ALA A 364 5.06 4.07 -11.03
CA ALA A 364 5.52 2.82 -10.40
C ALA A 364 6.43 2.00 -11.33
N ALA A 365 6.76 2.51 -12.53
CA ALA A 365 7.69 1.83 -13.44
C ALA A 365 9.12 1.87 -12.87
N VAL A 366 9.78 0.71 -12.86
CA VAL A 366 11.15 0.57 -12.37
C VAL A 366 12.13 1.19 -13.37
N VAL A 367 13.06 2.02 -12.88
CA VAL A 367 14.09 2.69 -13.69
C VAL A 367 15.48 2.53 -13.06
N PRO A 368 16.57 2.59 -13.86
CA PRO A 368 17.93 2.52 -13.35
C PRO A 368 18.29 3.66 -12.38
N ALA A 369 18.75 3.33 -11.17
CA ALA A 369 19.31 4.28 -10.19
C ALA A 369 20.82 4.05 -10.05
N LEU A 370 21.38 3.64 -8.89
CA LEU A 370 22.83 3.39 -8.78
C LEU A 370 23.33 2.28 -9.71
N ALA A 371 22.47 1.31 -10.05
CA ALA A 371 22.76 0.35 -11.09
C ALA A 371 22.22 0.86 -12.45
N THR A 372 23.04 0.75 -13.50
CA THR A 372 22.58 1.00 -14.88
C THR A 372 21.67 -0.12 -15.40
N GLY A 373 21.66 -1.26 -14.72
CA GLY A 373 20.85 -2.44 -15.01
C GLY A 373 21.35 -3.65 -14.21
N CYS A 374 20.52 -4.70 -14.13
CA CYS A 374 20.89 -5.96 -13.50
C CYS A 374 20.53 -7.13 -14.42
N ASP A 375 21.44 -8.10 -14.56
CA ASP A 375 21.25 -9.32 -15.35
C ASP A 375 21.00 -10.50 -14.40
N ALA A 376 19.95 -11.29 -14.67
CA ALA A 376 19.69 -12.52 -13.94
C ALA A 376 20.40 -13.73 -14.59
N SER A 377 20.79 -14.72 -13.79
CA SER A 377 21.20 -16.05 -14.26
C SER A 377 20.02 -16.81 -14.87
N ASP A 378 20.33 -17.83 -15.69
CA ASP A 378 19.30 -18.66 -16.36
C ASP A 378 18.32 -19.34 -15.38
N ASP A 379 18.76 -19.61 -14.14
CA ASP A 379 17.95 -20.22 -13.08
C ASP A 379 17.39 -19.21 -12.07
N LEU A 380 17.58 -17.91 -12.32
CA LEU A 380 17.12 -16.79 -11.48
C LEU A 380 17.66 -16.80 -10.04
N THR A 381 18.76 -17.53 -9.79
CA THR A 381 19.38 -17.62 -8.45
C THR A 381 20.52 -16.62 -8.22
N GLU A 382 21.07 -16.04 -9.29
CA GLU A 382 22.12 -15.03 -9.21
C GLU A 382 21.74 -13.79 -10.02
N TRP A 383 21.94 -12.60 -9.45
CA TRP A 383 21.72 -11.31 -10.12
C TRP A 383 23.00 -10.49 -10.13
N THR A 384 23.39 -10.00 -11.31
CA THR A 384 24.58 -9.15 -11.50
C THR A 384 24.15 -7.73 -11.83
N CYS A 385 24.27 -6.81 -10.88
CA CYS A 385 23.98 -5.39 -11.09
C CYS A 385 25.23 -4.60 -11.50
N HIS A 386 25.12 -3.80 -12.57
CA HIS A 386 26.21 -2.98 -13.10
C HIS A 386 26.14 -1.57 -12.49
N LEU A 387 27.08 -1.22 -11.62
CA LEU A 387 27.06 0.06 -10.91
C LEU A 387 27.52 1.22 -11.79
N ARG A 388 26.92 2.40 -11.57
CA ARG A 388 27.37 3.66 -12.18
C ARG A 388 28.77 4.03 -11.68
N GLU A 389 29.61 4.51 -12.59
CA GLU A 389 30.92 5.03 -12.26
C GLU A 389 30.85 6.47 -11.75
N GLY A 390 31.79 6.85 -10.88
CA GLY A 390 32.00 8.24 -10.46
C GLY A 390 30.98 8.78 -9.44
N VAL A 391 30.06 7.93 -8.95
CA VAL A 391 29.14 8.27 -7.87
C VAL A 391 29.91 8.52 -6.57
N LYS A 392 29.52 9.56 -5.83
CA LYS A 392 30.10 9.90 -4.54
C LYS A 392 29.03 10.02 -3.47
N PHE A 393 29.39 9.62 -2.26
CA PHE A 393 28.66 9.99 -1.06
C PHE A 393 28.90 11.46 -0.71
N HIS A 394 28.00 12.03 0.10
CA HIS A 394 28.10 13.40 0.58
C HIS A 394 29.35 13.69 1.43
N ASN A 395 30.04 12.66 1.93
CA ASN A 395 31.33 12.78 2.63
C ASN A 395 32.54 12.77 1.67
N GLY A 396 32.32 12.65 0.36
CA GLY A 396 33.34 12.61 -0.69
C GLY A 396 33.92 11.23 -1.00
N ALA A 397 33.53 10.18 -0.27
CA ALA A 397 33.89 8.80 -0.62
C ALA A 397 33.26 8.40 -1.96
N ALA A 398 33.98 7.62 -2.76
CA ALA A 398 33.44 7.04 -3.98
C ALA A 398 32.62 5.80 -3.64
N LEU A 399 31.50 5.61 -4.34
CA LEU A 399 30.74 4.35 -4.28
C LEU A 399 31.53 3.22 -4.96
N ASP A 400 31.59 2.07 -4.32
CA ASP A 400 31.97 0.81 -4.95
C ASP A 400 31.04 -0.35 -4.58
N ALA A 401 31.37 -1.56 -5.06
CA ALA A 401 30.55 -2.74 -4.83
C ALA A 401 30.57 -3.22 -3.37
N GLU A 402 31.62 -2.93 -2.59
CA GLU A 402 31.68 -3.29 -1.16
C GLU A 402 30.66 -2.49 -0.36
N ASP A 403 30.38 -1.22 -0.74
CA ASP A 403 29.33 -0.42 -0.10
C ASP A 403 27.93 -1.04 -0.31
N VAL A 404 27.66 -1.53 -1.52
CA VAL A 404 26.40 -2.22 -1.83
C VAL A 404 26.30 -3.51 -1.01
N VAL A 405 27.35 -4.34 -1.00
CA VAL A 405 27.40 -5.57 -0.21
C VAL A 405 27.18 -5.28 1.28
N LEU A 406 27.83 -4.24 1.80
CA LEU A 406 27.67 -3.81 3.19
C LEU A 406 26.21 -3.47 3.49
N SER A 407 25.52 -2.73 2.62
CA SER A 407 24.11 -2.36 2.84
C SER A 407 23.17 -3.57 2.99
N TYR A 408 23.44 -4.67 2.28
CA TYR A 408 22.71 -5.93 2.42
C TYR A 408 23.16 -6.73 3.66
N MET A 409 24.47 -6.82 3.90
CA MET A 409 25.01 -7.54 5.07
C MET A 409 24.52 -6.95 6.38
N VAL A 410 24.40 -5.62 6.46
CA VAL A 410 23.86 -4.93 7.64
C VAL A 410 22.44 -5.35 7.94
N GLN A 411 21.60 -5.59 6.93
CA GLN A 411 20.23 -6.05 7.11
C GLN A 411 20.17 -7.56 7.37
N TRP A 412 21.06 -8.33 6.74
CA TRP A 412 21.00 -9.79 6.77
C TRP A 412 21.57 -10.42 8.04
N ASP A 413 22.73 -9.95 8.52
CA ASP A 413 23.45 -10.56 9.64
C ASP A 413 23.08 -9.88 10.96
N ALA A 414 22.28 -10.56 11.78
CA ALA A 414 21.82 -10.06 13.07
C ALA A 414 22.97 -9.85 14.09
N ALA A 415 24.14 -10.48 13.86
CA ALA A 415 25.33 -10.25 14.67
C ALA A 415 26.22 -9.11 14.14
N HIS A 416 25.89 -8.52 12.99
CA HIS A 416 26.68 -7.45 12.40
C HIS A 416 26.62 -6.20 13.31
N PRO A 417 27.75 -5.53 13.62
CA PRO A 417 27.77 -4.40 14.55
C PRO A 417 26.91 -3.19 14.13
N LEU A 418 26.56 -3.12 12.84
CA LEU A 418 25.71 -2.08 12.28
C LEU A 418 24.27 -2.54 12.01
N HIS A 419 23.89 -3.78 12.36
CA HIS A 419 22.50 -4.27 12.33
C HIS A 419 21.70 -3.59 13.44
N VAL A 420 21.52 -2.28 13.28
CA VAL A 420 20.94 -1.37 14.25
C VAL A 420 19.99 -0.46 13.50
N GLY A 421 18.72 -0.59 13.81
CA GLY A 421 17.68 0.30 13.35
C GLY A 421 16.91 0.92 14.52
N ARG A 422 15.76 1.53 14.24
CA ARG A 422 14.84 2.02 15.26
C ARG A 422 14.25 0.88 16.08
N ASP A 423 13.82 -0.19 15.42
CA ASP A 423 13.37 -1.43 16.08
C ASP A 423 14.24 -2.64 15.73
N GLY A 424 15.04 -2.57 14.67
CA GLY A 424 15.97 -3.63 14.28
C GLY A 424 15.26 -4.86 13.71
N ASN A 425 14.01 -4.71 13.28
CA ASN A 425 13.24 -5.80 12.71
C ASN A 425 13.53 -6.02 11.23
N PHE A 426 14.01 -5.01 10.50
CA PHE A 426 14.31 -5.07 9.06
C PHE A 426 13.23 -5.83 8.28
N THR A 427 11.96 -5.49 8.53
CA THR A 427 10.79 -6.31 8.17
C THR A 427 10.78 -6.69 6.70
N TYR A 428 11.06 -5.74 5.79
CA TYR A 428 11.09 -6.02 4.36
C TYR A 428 12.24 -6.92 3.94
N PHE A 429 13.41 -6.82 4.58
CA PHE A 429 14.51 -7.75 4.28
C PHE A 429 14.09 -9.19 4.59
N ASN A 430 13.47 -9.41 5.76
CA ASN A 430 13.01 -10.74 6.13
C ASN A 430 11.91 -11.26 5.19
N ALA A 431 10.96 -10.40 4.82
CA ALA A 431 9.87 -10.75 3.92
C ALA A 431 10.36 -11.12 2.50
N LEU A 432 11.39 -10.44 1.99
CA LEU A 432 11.89 -10.61 0.62
C LEU A 432 13.02 -11.64 0.50
N PHE A 433 13.92 -11.70 1.47
CA PHE A 433 15.14 -12.52 1.41
C PHE A 433 15.17 -13.65 2.45
N GLY A 434 14.21 -13.69 3.36
CA GLY A 434 14.07 -14.74 4.36
C GLY A 434 14.82 -14.48 5.67
N ALA A 435 15.10 -15.56 6.41
CA ALA A 435 15.63 -15.48 7.76
C ALA A 435 17.01 -14.79 7.83
N PHE A 436 17.22 -14.02 8.91
CA PHE A 436 18.52 -13.41 9.19
C PHE A 436 19.60 -14.45 9.49
N LEU A 437 20.81 -14.14 9.06
CA LEU A 437 22.01 -14.87 9.46
C LEU A 437 22.30 -14.55 10.94
N ASN A 438 22.71 -15.56 11.70
CA ASN A 438 23.08 -15.42 13.12
C ASN A 438 21.99 -14.83 14.05
N ALA A 439 20.70 -14.97 13.71
CA ALA A 439 19.61 -14.69 14.64
C ALA A 439 19.57 -15.73 15.78
N GLU A 440 19.34 -15.27 17.01
CA GLU A 440 19.28 -16.11 18.23
C GLU A 440 17.99 -16.94 18.36
#